data_AF-A0A2N9E4G6-F1
#
_entry.id   AF-A0A2N9E4G6-F1
#
_cell.length_a   1.000
_cell.length_b   1.000
_cell.length_c   1.000
_cell.angle_alpha   90.00
_cell.angle_beta   90.00
_cell.angle_gamma   90.00
#
_symmetry.space_group_name_H-M   'P 1'
#
loop_
_entity.id
_entity.type
_entity.pdbx_description
1 polymer ?
#
loop_
_entity_poly.entity_id
_entity_poly.type
_entity_poly.pdbx_seq_one_letter_code
_entity_poly.pdbx_strand_id
1 'polypeptide(L)'
;MNIVLQVVTMDVAEELNKKQKKKNSQKWKNRISFSASLPDDVCGVFAGSICAVKYSTNPFLDMRKSILEMIQYVGVCDWEDIEELVYCYIALNSSETHESIRDAFLSLSSA
;
A
#
# COMPACT_ATOMS: atom_id res chain seq x y z
N MET A 1 13.73 -7.09 2.63
CA MET A 1 12.65 -7.19 3.65
C MET A 1 11.34 -7.50 2.93
N ASN A 2 10.45 -8.24 3.57
CA ASN A 2 9.08 -8.42 3.07
C ASN A 2 8.27 -7.22 3.55
N ILE A 3 7.61 -6.53 2.63
CA ILE A 3 6.84 -5.32 2.92
C ILE A 3 5.46 -5.48 2.32
N VAL A 4 4.43 -5.20 3.10
CA VAL A 4 3.06 -5.15 2.59
C VAL A 4 2.84 -3.78 1.98
N LEU A 5 2.71 -3.77 0.66
CA LEU A 5 2.81 -2.55 -0.15
C LEU A 5 1.52 -2.21 -0.87
N GLN A 6 0.44 -3.01 -0.83
CA GLN A 6 -0.83 -2.59 -1.44
C GLN A 6 -2.01 -3.17 -0.67
N VAL A 7 -2.90 -2.31 -0.19
CA VAL A 7 -4.26 -2.65 0.25
C VAL A 7 -5.14 -2.37 -0.98
N VAL A 8 -5.56 -3.42 -1.68
CA VAL A 8 -6.30 -3.31 -2.94
C VAL A 8 -7.78 -3.35 -2.64
N THR A 9 -8.48 -2.23 -2.83
CA THR A 9 -9.95 -2.21 -2.97
C THR A 9 -10.31 -2.74 -4.35
N MET A 10 -11.24 -3.71 -4.42
CA MET A 10 -11.58 -4.38 -5.68
C MET A 10 -12.30 -3.48 -6.69
N ASP A 11 -12.91 -2.36 -6.25
CA ASP A 11 -13.87 -1.63 -7.08
C ASP A 11 -13.31 -0.43 -7.88
N VAL A 12 -12.14 0.13 -7.53
CA VAL A 12 -11.62 1.36 -8.18
C VAL A 12 -10.36 1.12 -9.02
N ALA A 13 -9.61 0.05 -8.76
CA ALA A 13 -8.31 -0.19 -9.39
C ALA A 13 -8.39 -0.78 -10.83
N GLU A 14 -9.56 -1.24 -11.28
CA GLU A 14 -9.70 -1.92 -12.58
C GLU A 14 -9.72 -0.96 -13.78
N GLU A 15 -10.12 0.30 -13.58
CA GLU A 15 -10.25 1.31 -14.65
C GLU A 15 -8.91 1.94 -15.08
N LEU A 16 -7.92 2.10 -14.18
CA LEU A 16 -6.69 2.86 -14.48
C LEU A 16 -5.54 2.05 -15.12
N ASN A 17 -5.63 0.71 -15.17
CA ASN A 17 -4.48 -0.16 -15.45
C ASN A 17 -4.40 -0.74 -16.88
N LYS A 18 -4.99 -0.08 -17.88
CA LYS A 18 -4.96 -0.58 -19.28
C LYS A 18 -3.76 -0.12 -20.11
N LYS A 19 -2.93 0.84 -19.68
CA LYS A 19 -1.86 1.43 -20.53
C LYS A 19 -0.39 1.11 -20.18
N GLN A 20 -0.07 0.41 -19.08
CA GLN A 20 1.33 0.03 -18.73
C GLN A 20 1.62 -1.50 -18.73
N LYS A 21 0.60 -2.34 -18.93
CA LYS A 21 0.67 -3.81 -18.97
C LYS A 21 1.30 -4.32 -20.28
N LYS A 22 2.60 -4.67 -20.30
CA LYS A 22 3.05 -5.86 -21.06
C LYS A 22 4.45 -6.35 -20.72
N LYS A 23 5.42 -5.47 -20.43
CA LYS A 23 6.81 -5.90 -20.13
C LYS A 23 7.08 -6.16 -18.63
N ASN A 24 6.35 -5.52 -17.71
CA ASN A 24 6.57 -5.66 -16.26
C ASN A 24 5.72 -6.76 -15.57
N SER A 25 4.71 -7.29 -16.26
CA SER A 25 3.67 -8.17 -15.69
C SER A 25 4.23 -9.51 -15.18
N GLN A 26 5.20 -10.10 -15.88
CA GLN A 26 5.71 -11.42 -15.50
C GLN A 26 6.66 -11.36 -14.29
N LYS A 27 7.45 -10.29 -14.18
CA LYS A 27 8.40 -10.09 -13.09
C LYS A 27 7.70 -9.62 -11.80
N TRP A 28 6.62 -8.84 -11.95
CA TRP A 28 5.73 -8.41 -10.87
C TRP A 28 5.01 -9.60 -10.22
N LYS A 29 4.41 -10.49 -11.03
CA LYS A 29 3.66 -11.66 -10.55
C LYS A 29 4.49 -12.60 -9.66
N ASN A 30 5.79 -12.73 -9.91
CA ASN A 30 6.66 -13.62 -9.13
C ASN A 30 7.15 -13.01 -7.80
N ARG A 31 6.89 -11.71 -7.54
CA ARG A 31 7.37 -11.01 -6.33
C ARG A 31 6.24 -10.54 -5.40
N ILE A 32 5.00 -10.89 -5.72
CA ILE A 32 3.82 -10.54 -4.92
C ILE A 32 3.21 -11.81 -4.33
N SER A 33 2.85 -11.78 -3.05
CA SER A 33 1.99 -12.79 -2.42
C SER A 33 0.79 -12.12 -1.77
N PHE A 34 -0.35 -12.80 -1.74
CA PHE A 34 -1.57 -12.34 -1.07
C PHE A 34 -1.73 -13.05 0.27
N SER A 35 -0.63 -13.12 1.03
CA SER A 35 -0.55 -13.87 2.28
C SER A 35 -0.82 -13.01 3.52
N ALA A 36 -1.14 -11.74 3.33
CA ALA A 36 -1.47 -10.83 4.42
C ALA A 36 -2.98 -10.55 4.41
N SER A 37 -3.52 -10.35 5.61
CA SER A 37 -4.92 -9.99 5.84
C SER A 37 -4.94 -8.75 6.72
N LEU A 38 -5.90 -7.86 6.46
CA LEU A 38 -6.12 -6.71 7.31
C LEU A 38 -6.53 -7.16 8.72
N PRO A 39 -6.20 -6.38 9.76
CA PRO A 39 -6.83 -6.52 11.07
C PRO A 39 -8.37 -6.45 10.99
N ASP A 40 -9.05 -7.17 11.88
CA ASP A 40 -10.52 -7.28 11.89
C ASP A 40 -11.23 -5.95 12.22
N ASP A 41 -10.52 -5.01 12.83
CA ASP A 41 -11.00 -3.70 13.24
C ASP A 41 -10.82 -2.60 12.19
N VAL A 42 -10.22 -2.91 11.04
CA VAL A 42 -10.05 -1.95 9.94
C VAL A 42 -11.41 -1.53 9.38
N CYS A 43 -11.62 -0.23 9.27
CA CYS A 43 -12.89 0.35 8.84
C CYS A 43 -12.75 1.26 7.59
N GLY A 44 -13.84 1.94 7.23
CA GLY A 44 -13.85 2.94 6.16
C GLY A 44 -13.49 2.39 4.77
N VAL A 45 -12.73 3.17 4.00
CA VAL A 45 -12.36 2.86 2.61
C VAL A 45 -11.50 1.61 2.43
N PHE A 46 -10.95 1.07 3.52
CA PHE A 46 -10.10 -0.12 3.49
C PHE A 46 -10.85 -1.41 3.84
N ALA A 47 -12.07 -1.33 4.38
CA ALA A 47 -12.86 -2.50 4.74
C ALA A 47 -13.06 -3.43 3.52
N GLY A 48 -12.70 -4.71 3.68
CA GLY A 48 -12.80 -5.70 2.60
C GLY A 48 -11.70 -5.65 1.53
N SER A 49 -10.65 -4.84 1.75
CA SER A 49 -9.51 -4.78 0.84
C SER A 49 -8.59 -6.00 0.95
N ILE A 50 -7.87 -6.29 -0.13
CA ILE A 50 -6.91 -7.40 -0.21
C ILE A 50 -5.48 -6.87 -0.06
N CYS A 51 -4.69 -7.46 0.83
CA CYS A 51 -3.30 -7.06 1.01
C CYS A 51 -2.33 -7.83 0.11
N ALA A 52 -1.52 -7.11 -0.67
CA ALA A 52 -0.40 -7.66 -1.41
C ALA A 52 0.92 -7.43 -0.65
N VAL A 53 1.61 -8.52 -0.34
CA VAL A 53 2.96 -8.55 0.18
C VAL A 53 3.94 -8.51 -0.99
N LYS A 54 4.93 -7.65 -0.93
CA LYS A 54 5.96 -7.50 -1.96
C LYS A 54 7.35 -7.53 -1.32
N TYR A 55 8.26 -8.25 -1.97
CA TYR A 55 9.66 -8.17 -1.61
C TYR A 55 10.26 -6.86 -2.13
N SER A 56 10.85 -6.08 -1.23
CA SER A 56 11.49 -4.81 -1.54
C SER A 56 12.99 -4.81 -1.22
N THR A 57 13.74 -4.16 -2.10
CA THR A 57 15.15 -3.79 -1.94
C THR A 57 15.33 -2.32 -1.57
N ASN A 58 14.25 -1.52 -1.62
CA ASN A 58 14.22 -0.12 -1.20
C ASN A 58 12.86 0.18 -0.53
N PRO A 59 12.73 -0.16 0.77
CA PRO A 59 11.50 -0.02 1.54
C PRO A 59 10.86 1.37 1.45
N PHE A 60 11.67 2.40 1.67
CA PHE A 60 11.23 3.80 1.68
C PHE A 60 10.58 4.22 0.35
N LEU A 61 11.27 4.00 -0.79
CA LEU A 61 10.73 4.42 -2.09
C LEU A 61 9.48 3.64 -2.47
N ASP A 62 9.46 2.34 -2.19
CA ASP A 62 8.30 1.51 -2.48
C ASP A 62 7.08 1.92 -1.63
N MET A 63 7.27 2.22 -0.34
CA MET A 63 6.18 2.72 0.53
C MET A 63 5.69 4.08 0.10
N ARG A 64 6.60 5.03 -0.13
CA ARG A 64 6.23 6.38 -0.58
C ARG A 64 5.36 6.30 -1.82
N LYS A 65 5.74 5.46 -2.78
CA LYS A 65 4.97 5.23 -4.00
C LYS A 65 3.58 4.64 -3.67
N SER A 66 3.52 3.64 -2.80
CA SER A 66 2.24 3.02 -2.48
C SER A 66 1.30 3.95 -1.71
N ILE A 67 1.78 4.65 -0.69
CA ILE A 67 0.99 5.66 0.04
C ILE A 67 0.42 6.69 -0.95
N LEU A 68 1.22 7.15 -1.91
CA LEU A 68 0.77 8.06 -2.94
C LEU A 68 -0.32 7.46 -3.84
N GLU A 69 -0.20 6.17 -4.20
CA GLU A 69 -1.24 5.46 -4.96
C GLU A 69 -2.55 5.34 -4.15
N MET A 70 -2.48 5.09 -2.85
CA MET A 70 -3.66 5.04 -1.97
C MET A 70 -4.35 6.41 -1.89
N ILE A 71 -3.57 7.47 -1.71
CA ILE A 71 -4.08 8.85 -1.68
C ILE A 71 -4.71 9.26 -3.02
N GLN A 72 -4.06 8.93 -4.14
CA GLN A 72 -4.54 9.37 -5.46
C GLN A 72 -5.70 8.55 -6.02
N TYR A 73 -5.75 7.24 -5.71
CA TYR A 73 -6.63 6.31 -6.43
C TYR A 73 -7.61 5.55 -5.56
N VAL A 74 -7.39 5.46 -4.25
CA VAL A 74 -8.30 4.75 -3.31
C VAL A 74 -9.22 5.74 -2.58
N GLY A 75 -8.99 7.04 -2.75
CA GLY A 75 -9.89 8.07 -2.20
C GLY A 75 -9.65 8.35 -0.73
N VAL A 76 -8.41 8.19 -0.25
CA VAL A 76 -8.00 8.66 1.08
C VAL A 76 -8.03 10.19 1.08
N CYS A 77 -9.09 10.77 1.64
CA CYS A 77 -9.44 12.18 1.44
C CYS A 77 -9.38 13.02 2.72
N ASP A 78 -9.50 12.40 3.89
CA ASP A 78 -9.53 13.08 5.19
C ASP A 78 -8.51 12.50 6.18
N TRP A 79 -8.52 13.04 7.40
CA TRP A 79 -7.60 12.61 8.45
C TRP A 79 -7.90 11.17 8.92
N GLU A 80 -9.17 10.78 8.97
CA GLU A 80 -9.61 9.45 9.42
C GLU A 80 -9.11 8.37 8.45
N ASP A 81 -9.21 8.62 7.13
CA ASP A 81 -8.66 7.73 6.12
C ASP A 81 -7.12 7.61 6.21
N ILE A 82 -6.43 8.73 6.50
CA ILE A 82 -4.96 8.73 6.65
C ILE A 82 -4.54 7.96 7.90
N GLU A 83 -5.24 8.15 9.02
CA GLU A 83 -4.99 7.44 10.28
C GLU A 83 -5.16 5.93 10.08
N GLU A 84 -6.25 5.52 9.44
CA GLU A 84 -6.54 4.12 9.12
C GLU A 84 -5.51 3.54 8.13
N LEU A 85 -5.05 4.34 7.16
CA LEU A 85 -3.97 3.94 6.25
C LEU A 85 -2.66 3.68 7.02
N VAL A 86 -2.29 4.58 7.93
CA VAL A 86 -1.10 4.43 8.78
C VAL A 86 -1.24 3.18 9.65
N TYR A 87 -2.41 2.98 10.29
CA TYR A 87 -2.70 1.79 11.09
C TYR A 87 -2.48 0.51 10.28
N CYS A 88 -3.04 0.42 9.08
CA CYS A 88 -2.85 -0.71 8.18
C CYS A 88 -1.36 -0.97 7.89
N TYR A 89 -0.58 0.05 7.54
CA TYR A 89 0.85 -0.11 7.29
C TYR A 89 1.62 -0.60 8.51
N ILE A 90 1.32 -0.10 9.70
CA ILE A 90 1.97 -0.50 10.94
C ILE A 90 1.60 -1.94 11.32
N ALA A 91 0.33 -2.31 11.21
CA ALA A 91 -0.16 -3.65 11.55
C ALA A 91 0.35 -4.72 10.58
N LEU A 92 0.49 -4.39 9.30
CA LEU A 92 0.89 -5.34 8.26
C LEU A 92 2.41 -5.49 8.11
N ASN A 93 3.22 -4.62 8.73
CA ASN A 93 4.67 -4.62 8.58
C ASN A 93 5.39 -4.77 9.93
N SER A 94 6.57 -5.39 9.91
CA SER A 94 7.41 -5.53 11.10
C SER A 94 7.87 -4.18 11.64
N SER A 95 8.18 -4.10 12.93
CA SER A 95 8.64 -2.88 13.60
C SER A 95 9.91 -2.28 12.99
N GLU A 96 10.80 -3.11 12.44
CA GLU A 96 12.00 -2.67 11.68
C GLU A 96 11.65 -1.78 10.48
N THR A 97 10.42 -1.90 9.98
CA THR A 97 9.94 -1.24 8.77
C THR A 97 9.25 0.10 9.11
N HIS A 98 8.89 0.33 10.38
CA HIS A 98 8.08 1.47 10.82
C HIS A 98 8.77 2.82 10.61
N GLU A 99 10.10 2.88 10.74
CA GLU A 99 10.86 4.10 10.42
C GLU A 99 10.72 4.49 8.95
N SER A 100 10.83 3.52 8.04
CA SER A 100 10.65 3.76 6.60
C SER A 100 9.22 4.18 6.27
N ILE A 101 8.21 3.65 6.98
CA ILE A 101 6.80 4.03 6.83
C ILE A 101 6.63 5.50 7.23
N ARG A 102 7.10 5.86 8.43
CA ARG A 102 7.04 7.24 8.94
C ARG A 102 7.71 8.22 7.97
N ASP A 103 8.93 7.92 7.56
CA ASP A 103 9.69 8.80 6.67
C ASP A 103 9.01 8.94 5.31
N ALA A 104 8.40 7.87 4.79
CA ALA A 104 7.63 7.91 3.55
C ALA A 104 6.42 8.86 3.67
N PHE A 105 5.62 8.77 4.73
CA PHE A 105 4.51 9.70 4.99
C PHE A 105 5.00 11.15 5.12
N LEU A 106 6.02 11.39 5.93
CA LEU A 106 6.57 12.75 6.13
C LEU A 106 7.07 13.36 4.82
N SER A 107 7.71 12.55 3.97
CA SER A 107 8.22 12.99 2.68
C SER A 107 7.15 13.43 1.67
N LEU A 108 5.88 13.07 1.90
CA LEU A 108 4.74 13.51 1.10
C LEU A 108 4.19 14.86 1.57
N SER A 109 4.38 15.20 2.85
CA SER A 109 3.95 16.49 3.43
C SER A 109 4.90 17.64 3.14
N SER A 110 6.15 17.34 2.77
CA SER A 110 7.21 18.32 2.50
C SER A 110 7.34 18.73 1.03
N ALA A 111 6.29 18.54 0.23
CA ALA A 111 6.29 18.77 -1.23
C ALA A 111 5.43 19.96 -1.64
#